data_AF-A0A9X7AKF6-F1
#
_entry.id   AF-A0A9X7AKF6-F1
#
_cell.length_a   1.000
_cell.length_b   1.000
_cell.length_c   1.000
_cell.angle_alpha   90.00
_cell.angle_beta   90.00
_cell.angle_gamma   90.00
#
_symmetry.space_group_name_H-M   'P 1'
#
loop_
_entity.id
_entity.type
_entity.pdbx_description
1 polymer ?
#
loop_
_entity_poly.entity_id
_entity_poly.type
_entity_poly.pdbx_seq_one_letter_code
_entity_poly.pdbx_strand_id
1 'polypeptide(L)' 'MLKKGVMLLFFILSISTFSMVTHAASSSEYVNQSFYGYKEPSFTSAKTNGGAEYGAQNVGVVEKRDN' A
#
# COMPACT_ATOMS: atom_id res chain seq x y z
N MET A 1 -21.21 -3.53 -43.11
CA MET A 1 -21.90 -4.19 -41.99
C MET A 1 -20.88 -4.98 -41.18
N LEU A 2 -20.67 -4.64 -39.91
CA LEU A 2 -19.76 -5.38 -39.04
C LEU A 2 -20.37 -6.76 -38.75
N LYS A 3 -19.62 -7.84 -38.97
CA LYS A 3 -20.12 -9.20 -38.75
C LYS A 3 -20.42 -9.39 -37.25
N LYS A 4 -21.53 -10.02 -36.90
CA LYS A 4 -21.98 -10.22 -35.50
C LYS A 4 -20.90 -10.80 -34.58
N GLY A 5 -20.05 -11.70 -35.09
CA GLY A 5 -18.91 -12.26 -34.34
C GLY A 5 -17.82 -11.23 -34.01
N VAL A 6 -17.61 -10.23 -34.86
CA VAL A 6 -16.67 -9.13 -34.60
C VAL A 6 -17.21 -8.18 -33.53
N MET A 7 -18.53 -7.94 -33.50
CA MET A 7 -19.17 -7.17 -32.42
C MET A 7 -19.05 -7.88 -31.05
N LEU A 8 -19.20 -9.20 -31.02
CA LEU A 8 -19.05 -9.98 -29.78
C LEU A 8 -17.62 -9.91 -29.24
N LEU A 9 -16.62 -9.96 -30.13
CA LEU A 9 -15.21 -9.81 -29.76
C LEU A 9 -14.93 -8.44 -29.13
N PHE A 10 -15.46 -7.36 -29.72
CA PHE A 10 -15.34 -6.02 -29.16
C PHE A 10 -16.04 -5.87 -27.80
N PHE A 11 -17.18 -6.54 -27.62
CA PHE A 11 -17.90 -6.55 -26.33
C PHE A 11 -17.09 -7.26 -25.23
N ILE A 12 -16.54 -8.44 -25.52
CA ILE A 12 -15.68 -9.19 -24.58
C ILE A 12 -14.42 -8.39 -24.25
N LEU A 13 -13.80 -7.76 -25.27
CA LEU A 13 -12.62 -6.91 -25.07
C LEU A 13 -12.94 -5.69 -24.20
N SER A 14 -14.13 -5.10 -24.34
CA SER A 14 -14.54 -3.95 -23.51
C SER A 14 -14.76 -4.29 -22.02
N ILE A 15 -15.15 -5.52 -21.68
CA ILE A 15 -15.34 -5.93 -20.28
C ILE A 15 -14.00 -6.32 -19.63
N SER A 16 -13.03 -6.79 -20.44
CA SER A 16 -11.71 -7.23 -19.95
C SER A 16 -10.83 -6.12 -19.35
N THR A 17 -11.12 -4.84 -19.62
CA THR A 17 -10.31 -3.71 -19.15
C THR A 17 -10.66 -3.21 -17.75
N PHE A 18 -11.71 -3.74 -17.10
CA PHE A 18 -12.19 -3.24 -15.79
C PHE A 18 -11.57 -3.93 -14.56
N SER A 19 -10.54 -4.75 -14.71
CA SER A 19 -9.96 -5.54 -13.59
C SER A 19 -8.87 -4.80 -12.82
N MET A 20 -9.03 -3.51 -12.55
CA MET A 20 -8.06 -2.73 -11.76
C MET A 20 -8.43 -2.85 -10.27
N VAL A 21 -8.04 -3.95 -9.61
CA VAL A 21 -7.98 -4.00 -8.14
C VAL A 21 -6.82 -3.10 -7.73
N THR A 22 -7.13 -1.90 -7.22
CA THR A 22 -6.12 -0.99 -6.66
C THR A 22 -5.63 -1.58 -5.34
N HIS A 23 -4.50 -2.26 -5.36
CA HIS A 23 -3.79 -2.61 -4.14
C HIS A 23 -3.24 -1.32 -3.54
N ALA A 24 -3.47 -1.10 -2.24
CA ALA A 24 -2.75 -0.05 -1.52
C ALA A 24 -1.26 -0.30 -1.73
N ALA A 25 -0.54 0.68 -2.28
CA ALA A 25 0.88 0.54 -2.55
C ALA A 25 1.61 0.32 -1.21
N SER A 26 2.00 -0.92 -0.94
CA SER A 26 2.79 -1.26 0.25
C SER A 26 4.20 -0.72 0.03
N SER A 27 4.47 0.46 0.58
CA SER A 27 5.81 1.04 0.58
C SER A 27 6.55 0.63 1.85
N SER A 28 7.87 0.49 1.77
CA SER A 28 8.72 0.23 2.92
C SER A 28 9.95 1.11 2.87
N GLU A 29 10.44 1.51 4.03
CA GLU A 29 11.65 2.32 4.14
C GLU A 29 12.63 1.73 5.13
N TYR A 30 13.91 1.92 4.83
CA TYR A 30 14.98 1.55 5.73
C TYR A 30 15.23 2.68 6.73
N VAL A 31 15.11 2.37 8.02
CA VAL A 31 15.44 3.29 9.10
C VAL A 31 16.80 2.89 9.65
N ASN A 32 17.84 3.70 9.36
CA ASN A 32 19.23 3.41 9.73
C ASN A 32 19.60 3.87 11.16
N GLN A 33 18.65 3.83 12.08
CA GLN A 33 18.85 4.21 13.48
C GLN A 33 17.85 3.45 14.35
N SER A 34 18.12 3.38 15.64
CA SER A 34 17.15 2.82 16.57
C SER A 34 15.93 3.74 16.72
N PHE A 35 14.75 3.16 16.91
CA PHE A 35 13.50 3.90 17.03
C PHE A 35 12.46 3.18 17.89
N TYR A 36 11.48 3.93 18.39
CA TYR A 36 10.33 3.40 19.11
C TYR A 36 9.07 3.40 18.23
N GLY A 37 8.29 2.33 18.30
CA GLY A 37 6.93 2.31 17.77
C GLY A 37 5.92 2.81 18.81
N TYR A 38 4.81 3.38 18.34
CA TYR A 38 3.74 3.93 19.16
C TYR A 38 2.40 3.28 18.80
N LYS A 39 1.47 3.15 19.77
CA LYS A 39 0.15 2.54 19.53
C LYS A 39 -0.74 3.39 18.62
N GLU A 40 -0.52 4.70 18.62
CA GLU A 40 -1.22 5.69 17.80
C GLU A 40 -0.19 6.64 17.17
N PRO A 41 -0.51 7.34 16.07
CA PRO A 41 0.41 8.28 15.40
C PRO A 41 0.62 9.58 16.20
N SER A 42 1.17 9.48 17.41
CA SER A 42 1.49 10.58 18.32
C SER A 42 2.73 10.26 19.17
N PHE A 43 3.63 11.24 19.35
CA PHE A 43 4.81 11.10 20.22
C PHE A 43 4.49 11.00 21.72
N THR A 44 3.26 11.36 22.11
CA THR A 44 2.79 11.21 23.50
C THR A 44 2.05 9.88 23.74
N SER A 45 1.85 9.08 22.69
CA SER A 45 1.17 7.79 22.81
C SER A 45 2.02 6.77 23.57
N ALA A 46 1.36 5.72 24.07
CA ALA A 46 2.06 4.59 24.66
C ALA A 46 2.96 3.92 23.61
N LYS A 47 4.21 3.63 24.00
CA LYS A 47 5.11 2.85 23.16
C LYS A 47 4.55 1.43 22.97
N THR A 48 4.69 0.91 21.76
CA THR A 48 4.37 -0.49 21.47
C THR A 48 5.51 -1.40 21.94
N ASN A 49 5.40 -2.72 21.69
CA ASN A 49 6.45 -3.70 22.01
C ASN A 49 6.91 -3.69 23.47
N GLY A 50 5.99 -3.41 24.41
CA GLY A 50 6.33 -3.29 25.83
C GLY A 50 7.32 -2.16 26.15
N GLY A 51 7.48 -1.18 25.25
CA GLY A 51 8.46 -0.11 25.39
C GLY A 51 9.86 -0.45 24.91
N ALA A 52 10.09 -1.64 24.35
CA ALA A 52 11.38 -2.02 23.77
C ALA A 52 11.64 -1.30 22.43
N GLU A 53 12.88 -0.87 22.24
CA GLU A 53 13.34 -0.20 21.04
C GLU A 53 13.53 -1.19 19.87
N TYR A 54 13.29 -0.73 18.65
CA TYR A 54 13.66 -1.43 17.44
C TYR A 54 15.02 -0.94 16.96
N GLY A 55 15.89 -1.86 16.54
CA GLY A 55 17.13 -1.51 15.86
C GLY A 55 16.89 -1.06 14.42
N ALA A 56 17.97 -0.78 13.69
CA ALA A 56 17.89 -0.45 12.28
C ALA A 56 17.26 -1.59 11.47
N GLN A 57 16.21 -1.29 10.70
CA GLN A 57 15.46 -2.28 9.92
C GLN A 57 14.59 -1.62 8.84
N ASN A 58 14.03 -2.44 7.94
CA ASN A 58 12.96 -2.00 7.04
C ASN A 58 11.62 -1.95 7.80
N VAL A 59 10.87 -0.88 7.63
CA VAL A 59 9.52 -0.69 8.17
C VAL A 59 8.52 -0.48 7.05
N GLY A 60 7.34 -1.07 7.19
CA GLY A 60 6.21 -0.79 6.31
C GLY A 60 5.70 0.64 6.55
N VAL A 61 5.46 1.36 5.46
CA VAL A 61 4.99 2.74 5.46
C VAL A 61 3.57 2.75 4.92
N VAL A 62 2.64 3.04 5.83
CA VAL A 62 1.20 3.10 5.53
C VAL A 62 0.83 4.45 4.93
N GLU A 63 1.41 5.53 5.45
CA GLU A 63 1.21 6.88 4.94
C GLU A 63 2.54 7.66 4.98
N LYS A 64 2.81 8.39 3.89
CA LYS A 64 3.84 9.43 3.87
C LYS A 64 3.17 10.79 3.87
N ARG A 65 3.65 11.69 4.73
CA ARG A 65 3.35 13.12 4.61
C ARG A 65 4.50 13.79 3.88
N ASP A 66 4.15 14.59 2.88
CA ASP A 66 5.10 15.52 2.26
C ASP A 66 5.56 16.53 3.32
N ASN A 67 6.82 16.94 3.23
CA ASN A 67 7.46 17.84 4.20
C ASN A 67 7.30 19.31 3.80
#